data_AF-A0A1I7HBG1-F1
#
_entry.id   AF-A0A1I7HBG1-F1
#
_cell.length_a   1.000
_cell.length_b   1.000
_cell.length_c   1.000
_cell.angle_alpha   90.00
_cell.angle_beta   90.00
_cell.angle_gamma   90.00
#
_symmetry.space_group_name_H-M   'P 1'
#
loop_
_entity.id
_entity.type
_entity.pdbx_description
1 polymer ?
#
loop_
_entity_poly.entity_id
_entity_poly.type
_entity_poly.pdbx_seq_one_letter_code
_entity_poly.pdbx_strand_id
1 'polypeptide(L)'
;MKGFIIGTYVLTLALQCNNLTASAGFAAAIENIEIPTIQCEEFTIPEYSGFKSFMSYKTFGKNTNQHKLQQLAVTDENGFRRVKDYYVIAVGSFFEARIGQRIDLVLENGEVIKCLVGDEKAEKDTDITNIFSRNNCMSEFVVDLKQLETTVKNRGDVSFFPDEEWESPVVKVILYDEDLEDIWQSEE
;
A
#
# COMPACT_ATOMS: atom_id res chain seq x y z
N MET A 1 -15.54 15.79 4.74
CA MET A 1 -15.11 16.67 3.64
C MET A 1 -13.99 15.93 2.93
N LYS A 2 -14.18 15.49 1.69
CA LYS A 2 -13.08 14.96 0.87
C LYS A 2 -12.14 16.12 0.58
N GLY A 3 -10.95 16.11 1.18
CA GLY A 3 -9.91 17.10 0.90
C GLY A 3 -9.15 16.63 -0.33
N PHE A 4 -9.45 17.21 -1.49
CA PHE A 4 -8.75 16.89 -2.73
C PHE A 4 -7.41 17.63 -2.72
N ILE A 5 -6.34 16.97 -2.25
CA ILE A 5 -4.98 17.45 -2.43
C ILE A 5 -4.35 16.57 -3.50
N ILE A 6 -4.13 17.13 -4.69
CA ILE A 6 -3.32 16.50 -5.73
C ILE A 6 -1.86 16.59 -5.26
N GLY A 7 -1.40 15.55 -4.57
CA GLY A 7 0.00 15.40 -4.20
C GLY A 7 0.81 15.02 -5.44
N THR A 8 1.97 15.65 -5.65
CA THR A 8 2.95 15.20 -6.64
C THR A 8 4.04 14.45 -5.89
N TYR A 9 4.09 13.11 -5.95
CA TYR A 9 5.21 12.35 -5.38
C TYR A 9 6.30 12.18 -6.43
N VAL A 10 7.43 12.85 -6.21
CA VAL A 10 8.65 12.60 -6.96
C VAL A 10 9.30 11.36 -6.35
N LEU A 11 9.36 10.26 -7.09
CA LEU A 11 10.13 9.07 -6.73
C LEU A 11 11.61 9.46 -6.68
N THR A 12 12.09 9.95 -5.53
CA THR A 12 13.46 10.41 -5.37
C THR A 12 14.34 9.19 -5.10
N LEU A 13 14.61 8.41 -6.15
CA LEU A 13 15.50 7.25 -6.13
C LEU A 13 16.63 7.42 -7.15
N ALA A 14 17.30 8.57 -7.10
CA ALA A 14 18.63 8.76 -7.68
C ALA A 14 19.21 10.08 -7.20
N LEU A 15 19.83 10.12 -6.00
CA LEU A 15 20.91 11.06 -5.64
C LEU A 15 21.38 10.83 -4.18
N GLN A 16 21.67 9.58 -3.83
CA GLN A 16 22.54 9.25 -2.70
C GLN A 16 23.71 8.41 -3.19
N CYS A 17 24.36 8.88 -4.25
CA CYS A 17 25.76 8.57 -4.59
C CYS A 17 26.15 9.47 -5.76
N ASN A 18 26.97 10.47 -5.48
CA ASN A 18 28.11 10.93 -6.29
C ASN A 18 28.33 12.43 -6.16
N ASN A 19 29.32 12.80 -5.34
CA ASN A 19 30.08 14.04 -5.51
C ASN A 19 30.88 13.97 -6.82
N LEU A 20 30.20 14.05 -7.96
CA LEU A 20 30.82 14.27 -9.26
C LEU A 20 30.53 15.71 -9.66
N THR A 21 31.58 16.53 -9.69
CA THR A 21 31.57 17.84 -10.33
C THR A 21 31.17 17.66 -11.80
N ALA A 22 29.90 17.93 -12.11
CA ALA A 22 29.38 17.83 -13.48
C ALA A 22 30.04 18.92 -14.35
N SER A 23 30.58 18.54 -15.51
CA SER A 23 31.01 19.50 -16.52
C SER A 23 29.78 20.18 -17.14
N ALA A 24 29.93 21.42 -17.61
CA ALA A 24 28.84 22.23 -18.17
C ALA A 24 28.06 21.56 -19.33
N GLY A 25 28.67 20.58 -20.02
CA GLY A 25 28.02 19.80 -21.08
C GLY A 25 27.04 18.71 -20.57
N PHE A 26 27.19 18.26 -19.32
CA PHE A 26 26.30 17.26 -18.72
C PHE A 26 25.06 17.90 -18.09
N ALA A 27 25.19 19.12 -17.54
CA ALA A 27 24.07 19.87 -16.96
C ALA A 27 22.98 20.20 -18.01
N ALA A 28 23.37 20.53 -19.24
CA ALA A 28 22.44 20.85 -20.32
C ALA A 28 21.61 19.65 -20.83
N ALA A 29 22.04 18.41 -20.56
CA ALA A 29 21.30 17.20 -20.94
C ALA A 29 20.19 16.84 -19.93
N ILE A 30 20.24 17.40 -18.72
CA ILE A 30 19.29 17.11 -17.63
C ILE A 30 18.09 18.07 -17.69
N GLU A 31 18.23 19.24 -18.31
CA GLU A 31 17.17 20.27 -18.40
C GLU A 31 15.94 19.88 -19.23
N ASN A 32 15.98 18.76 -19.97
CA ASN A 32 14.87 18.31 -20.83
C ASN A 32 14.35 16.91 -20.49
N ILE A 33 14.66 16.37 -19.30
CA ILE A 33 14.05 15.13 -18.84
C ILE A 33 12.71 15.48 -18.20
N GLU A 34 11.63 15.25 -18.94
CA GLU A 34 10.28 15.26 -18.39
C GLU A 34 10.16 14.02 -17.48
N ILE A 35 10.36 14.20 -16.17
CA ILE A 35 10.23 13.12 -15.20
C ILE A 35 8.73 12.80 -15.11
N PRO A 36 8.28 11.58 -15.42
CA PRO A 36 6.87 11.23 -15.32
C PRO A 36 6.43 11.37 -13.86
N THR A 37 5.53 12.32 -13.62
CA THR A 37 4.90 12.52 -12.31
C THR A 37 3.68 11.61 -12.20
N ILE A 38 3.72 10.66 -11.26
CA ILE A 38 2.59 9.80 -10.94
C ILE A 38 1.56 10.63 -10.17
N GLN A 39 0.32 10.67 -10.66
CA GLN A 39 -0.79 11.35 -9.97
C GLN A 39 -1.25 10.52 -8.77
N CYS A 40 -1.61 11.19 -7.67
CA CYS A 40 -2.16 10.53 -6.48
C CYS A 40 -3.13 11.42 -5.70
N GLU A 41 -3.96 10.80 -4.87
CA GLU A 41 -4.81 11.44 -3.87
C GLU A 41 -4.31 11.10 -2.46
N GLU A 42 -4.23 12.12 -1.59
CA GLU A 42 -3.84 11.95 -0.19
C GLU A 42 -5.06 12.06 0.74
N PHE A 43 -5.17 11.11 1.67
CA PHE A 43 -6.24 11.06 2.66
C PHE A 43 -5.68 11.11 4.07
N THR A 44 -6.09 12.09 4.87
CA THR A 44 -5.83 12.10 6.31
C THR A 44 -6.75 11.11 7.00
N ILE A 45 -6.17 10.23 7.82
CA ILE A 45 -6.91 9.21 8.56
C ILE A 45 -7.27 9.75 9.95
N PRO A 46 -8.53 9.63 10.41
CA PRO A 46 -8.90 9.97 11.77
C PRO A 46 -8.12 9.15 12.82
N GLU A 47 -7.95 9.70 14.02
CA GLU A 47 -7.28 9.02 15.12
C GLU A 47 -7.98 7.68 15.46
N TYR A 48 -7.19 6.62 15.60
CA TYR A 48 -7.63 5.29 15.96
C TYR A 48 -6.48 4.50 16.62
N SER A 49 -6.73 3.26 17.03
CA SER A 49 -5.75 2.45 17.78
C SER A 49 -4.52 2.01 16.99
N GLY A 50 -4.48 2.21 15.67
CA GLY A 50 -3.41 1.71 14.83
C GLY A 50 -3.51 0.23 14.45
N PHE A 51 -4.58 -0.45 14.88
CA PHE A 51 -4.82 -1.87 14.62
C PHE A 51 -4.85 -2.18 13.12
N LYS A 52 -4.06 -3.18 12.69
CA LYS A 52 -3.99 -3.67 11.31
C LYS A 52 -4.28 -5.17 11.31
N SER A 53 -5.49 -5.55 10.90
CA SER A 53 -5.92 -6.94 10.89
C SER A 53 -5.36 -7.70 9.68
N PHE A 54 -5.73 -8.97 9.54
CA PHE A 54 -5.40 -9.76 8.36
C PHE A 54 -6.57 -10.66 7.93
N MET A 55 -6.54 -11.07 6.66
CA MET A 55 -7.53 -11.95 6.04
C MET A 55 -6.88 -12.99 5.13
N SER A 56 -7.51 -14.15 5.00
CA SER A 56 -7.01 -15.22 4.14
C SER A 56 -7.24 -14.91 2.66
N TYR A 57 -6.21 -15.06 1.83
CA TYR A 57 -6.35 -14.95 0.36
C TYR A 57 -7.32 -15.97 -0.25
N LYS A 58 -7.66 -17.03 0.49
CA LYS A 58 -8.58 -18.08 0.06
C LYS A 58 -10.05 -17.66 0.12
N THR A 59 -10.37 -16.46 0.64
CA THR A 59 -11.75 -15.98 0.76
C THR A 59 -12.35 -15.49 -0.56
N PHE A 60 -11.51 -15.20 -1.56
CA PHE A 60 -11.97 -14.59 -2.81
C PHE A 60 -12.58 -15.62 -3.76
N GLY A 61 -13.74 -15.26 -4.33
CA GLY A 61 -14.43 -16.08 -5.32
C GLY A 61 -13.62 -16.24 -6.61
N LYS A 62 -13.79 -17.37 -7.30
CA LYS A 62 -13.14 -17.60 -8.60
C LYS A 62 -13.61 -16.55 -9.63
N ASN A 63 -12.74 -16.19 -10.57
CA ASN A 63 -12.99 -15.24 -11.65
C ASN A 63 -13.23 -13.78 -11.22
N THR A 64 -12.98 -13.41 -9.97
CA THR A 64 -12.97 -12.00 -9.56
C THR A 64 -11.59 -11.36 -9.80
N ASN A 65 -11.53 -10.03 -9.81
CA ASN A 65 -10.24 -9.33 -9.93
C ASN A 65 -9.35 -9.58 -8.70
N GLN A 66 -9.94 -9.72 -7.50
CA GLN A 66 -9.19 -10.12 -6.30
C GLN A 66 -8.52 -11.48 -6.51
N HIS A 67 -9.26 -12.46 -7.05
CA HIS A 67 -8.70 -13.79 -7.30
C HIS A 67 -7.59 -13.77 -8.35
N LYS A 68 -7.74 -12.98 -9.43
CA LYS A 68 -6.70 -12.80 -10.45
C LYS A 68 -5.43 -12.20 -9.84
N LEU A 69 -5.54 -11.12 -9.06
CA LEU A 69 -4.40 -10.54 -8.35
C LEU A 69 -3.73 -11.58 -7.43
N GLN A 70 -4.52 -12.38 -6.72
CA GLN A 70 -3.96 -13.44 -5.88
C GLN A 70 -3.26 -14.57 -6.66
N GLN A 71 -3.52 -14.75 -7.96
CA GLN A 71 -2.72 -15.69 -8.78
C GLN A 71 -1.35 -15.12 -9.16
N LEU A 72 -1.20 -13.79 -9.14
CA LEU A 72 0.05 -13.08 -9.41
C LEU A 72 0.89 -12.93 -8.14
N ALA A 73 0.24 -12.91 -6.97
CA ALA A 73 0.90 -12.77 -5.70
C ALA A 73 1.70 -14.02 -5.28
N VAL A 74 2.79 -13.80 -4.57
CA VAL A 74 3.57 -14.81 -3.86
C VAL A 74 3.36 -14.67 -2.36
N THR A 75 3.56 -15.77 -1.62
CA THR A 75 3.57 -15.71 -0.15
C THR A 75 5.03 -15.55 0.27
N ASP A 76 5.33 -14.52 1.06
CA ASP A 76 6.67 -14.36 1.63
C ASP A 76 6.90 -15.30 2.83
N GLU A 77 8.12 -15.31 3.37
CA GLU A 77 8.51 -16.17 4.49
C GLU A 77 7.71 -15.91 5.78
N ASN A 78 7.05 -14.76 5.89
CA ASN A 78 6.25 -14.34 7.04
C ASN A 78 4.75 -14.59 6.83
N GLY A 79 4.37 -15.12 5.66
CA GLY A 79 3.01 -15.48 5.31
C GLY A 79 2.19 -14.36 4.68
N PHE A 80 2.77 -13.19 4.38
CA PHE A 80 2.07 -12.12 3.67
C PHE A 80 1.96 -12.42 2.19
N ARG A 81 0.85 -12.01 1.57
CA ARG A 81 0.71 -12.04 0.11
C ARG A 81 1.28 -10.76 -0.47
N ARG A 82 2.20 -10.91 -1.41
CA ARG A 82 2.90 -9.79 -2.06
C ARG A 82 2.90 -9.92 -3.57
N VAL A 83 2.90 -8.79 -4.25
CA VAL A 83 3.23 -8.71 -5.68
C VAL A 83 4.43 -7.78 -5.79
N LYS A 84 5.58 -8.31 -6.24
CA LYS A 84 6.87 -7.61 -6.14
C LYS A 84 7.10 -7.14 -4.68
N ASP A 85 7.45 -5.87 -4.50
CA ASP A 85 7.72 -5.25 -3.20
C ASP A 85 6.44 -4.78 -2.48
N TYR A 86 5.26 -4.97 -3.06
CA TYR A 86 4.01 -4.46 -2.48
C TYR A 86 3.26 -5.53 -1.68
N TYR A 87 2.87 -5.19 -0.46
CA TYR A 87 1.93 -6.00 0.31
C TYR A 87 0.52 -5.90 -0.29
N VAL A 88 -0.24 -6.99 -0.26
CA VAL A 88 -1.64 -6.95 -0.73
C VAL A 88 -2.56 -6.73 0.46
N ILE A 89 -3.38 -5.68 0.42
CA ILE A 89 -4.25 -5.28 1.54
C ILE A 89 -5.72 -5.11 1.12
N ALA A 90 -6.62 -5.16 2.08
CA ALA A 90 -8.00 -4.73 1.95
C ALA A 90 -8.19 -3.38 2.65
N VAL A 91 -8.93 -2.47 2.03
CA VAL A 91 -9.32 -1.17 2.60
C VAL A 91 -10.82 -0.94 2.46
N GLY A 92 -11.39 -0.01 3.21
CA GLY A 92 -12.80 0.36 3.08
C GLY A 92 -13.11 1.16 1.81
N SER A 93 -14.38 1.19 1.42
CA SER A 93 -14.83 1.84 0.16
C SER A 93 -14.72 3.36 0.13
N PHE A 94 -14.37 4.00 1.26
CA PHE A 94 -14.15 5.45 1.33
C PHE A 94 -13.12 5.95 0.28
N PHE A 95 -12.09 5.14 0.01
CA PHE A 95 -11.00 5.52 -0.90
C PHE A 95 -11.34 5.35 -2.38
N GLU A 96 -12.47 4.73 -2.72
CA GLU A 96 -12.90 4.48 -4.12
C GLU A 96 -11.81 3.79 -4.97
N ALA A 97 -11.03 2.92 -4.32
CA ALA A 97 -9.86 2.29 -4.93
C ALA A 97 -10.21 1.08 -5.81
N ARG A 98 -9.32 0.74 -6.73
CA ARG A 98 -9.48 -0.38 -7.67
C ARG A 98 -8.56 -1.54 -7.28
N ILE A 99 -8.99 -2.78 -7.50
CA ILE A 99 -8.14 -3.95 -7.26
C ILE A 99 -6.88 -3.88 -8.13
N GLY A 100 -5.71 -4.00 -7.52
CA GLY A 100 -4.40 -3.86 -8.17
C GLY A 100 -3.86 -2.43 -8.18
N GLN A 101 -4.62 -1.43 -7.71
CA GLN A 101 -4.16 -0.05 -7.60
C GLN A 101 -3.14 0.09 -6.48
N ARG A 102 -2.12 0.93 -6.72
CA ARG A 102 -1.08 1.21 -5.74
C ARG A 102 -1.63 2.11 -4.63
N ILE A 103 -1.31 1.74 -3.39
CA ILE A 103 -1.71 2.44 -2.19
C ILE A 103 -0.58 2.36 -1.16
N ASP A 104 -0.18 3.50 -0.60
CA ASP A 104 0.81 3.55 0.47
C ASP A 104 0.13 3.91 1.80
N LEU A 105 0.50 3.19 2.86
CA LEU A 105 0.08 3.48 4.23
C LEU A 105 1.21 4.23 4.93
N VAL A 106 1.00 5.49 5.27
CA VAL A 106 1.98 6.33 5.99
C VAL A 106 1.65 6.29 7.48
N LEU A 107 2.57 5.74 8.26
CA LEU A 107 2.45 5.60 9.71
C LEU A 107 2.85 6.89 10.43
N GLU A 108 2.37 7.07 11.65
CA GLU A 108 2.70 8.24 12.49
C GLU A 108 4.20 8.35 12.80
N ASN A 109 4.90 7.23 12.92
CA ASN A 109 6.35 7.19 13.11
C ASN A 109 7.17 7.50 11.84
N GLY A 110 6.50 7.72 10.70
CA GLY A 110 7.13 8.06 9.43
C GLY A 110 7.40 6.87 8.50
N GLU A 111 7.15 5.64 8.96
CA GLU A 111 7.24 4.44 8.12
C GLU A 111 6.19 4.46 7.00
N VAL A 112 6.56 3.89 5.86
CA VAL A 112 5.67 3.80 4.68
C VAL A 112 5.55 2.35 4.24
N ILE A 113 4.35 1.79 4.39
CA ILE A 113 4.06 0.43 3.92
C ILE A 113 3.49 0.52 2.51
N LYS A 114 4.30 0.08 1.54
CA LYS A 114 3.91 0.02 0.12
C LYS A 114 2.97 -1.13 -0.14
N CYS A 115 1.80 -0.85 -0.70
CA CYS A 115 0.76 -1.85 -0.90
C CYS A 115 0.10 -1.79 -2.28
N LEU A 116 -0.60 -2.89 -2.61
CA LEU A 116 -1.63 -2.95 -3.64
C LEU A 116 -2.97 -3.26 -2.99
N VAL A 117 -4.04 -2.66 -3.54
CA VAL A 117 -5.40 -2.98 -3.13
C VAL A 117 -5.78 -4.36 -3.63
N GLY A 118 -5.95 -5.31 -2.71
CA GLY A 118 -6.40 -6.67 -2.97
C GLY A 118 -7.87 -6.94 -2.69
N ASP A 119 -8.53 -6.07 -1.93
CA ASP A 119 -9.97 -6.09 -1.72
C ASP A 119 -10.50 -4.70 -1.31
N GLU A 120 -11.76 -4.45 -1.62
CA GLU A 120 -12.49 -3.29 -1.12
C GLU A 120 -13.60 -3.80 -0.21
N LYS A 121 -13.53 -3.46 1.08
CA LYS A 121 -14.50 -3.94 2.06
C LYS A 121 -15.85 -3.28 1.79
N ALA A 122 -16.89 -4.11 1.70
CA ALA A 122 -18.24 -3.65 1.50
C ALA A 122 -18.70 -2.76 2.68
N GLU A 123 -19.52 -1.75 2.39
CA GLU A 123 -20.03 -0.79 3.38
C GLU A 123 -20.73 -1.46 4.58
N LYS A 124 -21.36 -2.61 4.34
CA LYS A 124 -22.01 -3.39 5.41
C LYS A 124 -21.00 -3.91 6.45
N ASP A 125 -19.73 -4.03 6.11
CA ASP A 125 -18.66 -4.57 6.94
C ASP A 125 -17.73 -3.46 7.51
N THR A 126 -18.02 -2.20 7.22
CA THR A 126 -17.33 -1.01 7.72
C THR A 126 -18.19 -0.18 8.68
N ASP A 127 -17.60 0.85 9.27
CA ASP A 127 -18.31 1.89 10.01
C ASP A 127 -19.02 2.88 9.06
N ILE A 128 -19.65 3.92 9.62
CA ILE A 128 -20.38 4.93 8.83
C ILE A 128 -19.48 5.79 7.93
N THR A 129 -18.17 5.80 8.18
CA THR A 129 -17.21 6.55 7.35
C THR A 129 -16.71 5.72 6.18
N ASN A 130 -16.90 4.40 6.21
CA ASN A 130 -16.31 3.44 5.28
C ASN A 130 -14.78 3.46 5.23
N ILE A 131 -14.11 4.05 6.24
CA ILE A 131 -12.64 4.01 6.40
C ILE A 131 -12.26 2.79 7.23
N PHE A 132 -12.95 2.58 8.34
CA PHE A 132 -12.63 1.53 9.30
C PHE A 132 -13.59 0.34 9.15
N SER A 133 -13.07 -0.86 9.34
CA SER A 133 -13.90 -2.05 9.55
C SER A 133 -14.66 -1.94 10.88
N ARG A 134 -15.68 -2.78 11.07
CA ARG A 134 -16.42 -2.85 12.35
C ARG A 134 -15.55 -3.19 13.57
N ASN A 135 -14.34 -3.71 13.36
CA ASN A 135 -13.36 -3.99 14.41
C ASN A 135 -12.35 -2.84 14.57
N ASN A 136 -12.65 -1.66 14.04
CA ASN A 136 -11.81 -0.46 14.10
C ASN A 136 -10.42 -0.64 13.45
N CYS A 137 -10.36 -1.39 12.35
CA CYS A 137 -9.16 -1.58 11.55
C CYS A 137 -9.27 -0.78 10.25
N MET A 138 -8.25 -0.02 9.87
CA MET A 138 -8.25 0.71 8.59
C MET A 138 -7.79 -0.17 7.42
N SER A 139 -6.81 -1.05 7.64
CA SER A 139 -6.20 -1.89 6.60
C SER A 139 -6.09 -3.35 7.03
N GLU A 140 -6.63 -4.29 6.24
CA GLU A 140 -6.47 -5.73 6.50
C GLU A 140 -5.48 -6.37 5.54
N PHE A 141 -4.39 -6.95 6.04
CA PHE A 141 -3.39 -7.59 5.19
C PHE A 141 -3.89 -8.93 4.65
N VAL A 142 -3.66 -9.19 3.37
CA VAL A 142 -3.97 -10.49 2.78
C VAL A 142 -2.81 -11.44 3.05
N VAL A 143 -3.09 -12.60 3.64
CA VAL A 143 -2.10 -13.54 4.14
C VAL A 143 -2.43 -14.98 3.77
N ASP A 144 -1.42 -15.86 3.80
CA ASP A 144 -1.60 -17.30 3.92
C ASP A 144 -1.56 -17.71 5.40
N LEU A 145 -2.72 -17.97 5.99
CA LEU A 145 -2.87 -18.34 7.42
C LEU A 145 -2.06 -19.58 7.86
N LYS A 146 -1.60 -20.40 6.91
CA LYS A 146 -0.74 -21.56 7.20
C LYS A 146 0.73 -21.18 7.44
N GLN A 147 1.17 -20.09 6.83
CA GLN A 147 2.55 -19.60 6.85
C GLN A 147 2.70 -18.33 7.69
N LEU A 148 1.58 -17.68 8.04
CA LEU A 148 1.57 -16.46 8.84
C LEU A 148 2.36 -16.64 10.14
N GLU A 149 3.26 -15.68 10.39
CA GLU A 149 4.06 -15.59 11.61
C GLU A 149 3.18 -15.73 12.86
N THR A 150 3.68 -16.48 13.84
CA THR A 150 2.87 -16.96 14.98
C THR A 150 2.46 -15.84 15.92
N THR A 151 3.32 -14.85 16.15
CA THR A 151 3.04 -13.67 16.98
C THR A 151 1.91 -12.85 16.37
N VAL A 152 2.01 -12.52 15.08
CA VAL A 152 0.96 -11.83 14.31
C VAL A 152 -0.35 -12.62 14.38
N LYS A 153 -0.30 -13.92 14.09
CA LYS A 153 -1.49 -14.79 14.10
C LYS A 153 -2.18 -14.86 15.46
N ASN A 154 -1.42 -14.93 16.55
CA ASN A 154 -1.95 -15.00 17.91
C ASN A 154 -2.49 -13.66 18.41
N ARG A 155 -1.90 -12.54 17.96
CA ARG A 155 -2.36 -11.19 18.30
C ARG A 155 -3.57 -10.77 17.46
N GLY A 156 -3.71 -11.30 16.25
CA GLY A 156 -4.71 -10.83 15.29
C GLY A 156 -4.34 -9.51 14.62
N ASP A 157 -3.11 -9.02 14.84
CA ASP A 157 -2.64 -7.69 14.45
C ASP A 157 -1.25 -7.79 13.83
N VAL A 158 -1.11 -7.33 12.59
CA VAL A 158 0.15 -7.37 11.84
C VAL A 158 1.16 -6.33 12.33
N SER A 159 0.72 -5.37 13.15
CA SER A 159 1.61 -4.36 13.74
C SER A 159 2.67 -4.96 14.67
N PHE A 160 2.46 -6.19 15.16
CA PHE A 160 3.42 -6.93 16.00
C PHE A 160 4.34 -7.85 15.20
N PHE A 161 4.49 -7.60 13.89
CA PHE A 161 5.45 -8.34 13.09
C PHE A 161 6.89 -7.99 13.57
N PRO A 162 7.71 -8.98 13.99
CA PRO A 162 8.91 -8.70 14.81
C PRO A 162 10.00 -7.84 14.16
N ASP A 163 10.07 -7.83 12.83
CA ASP A 163 11.17 -7.21 12.08
C ASP A 163 10.77 -5.86 11.45
N GLU A 164 9.62 -5.30 11.84
CA GLU A 164 9.09 -4.06 11.29
C GLU A 164 8.63 -3.09 12.39
N GLU A 165 8.74 -1.79 12.14
CA GLU A 165 8.28 -0.74 13.05
C GLU A 165 6.80 -0.36 12.78
N TRP A 166 5.92 -1.36 12.69
CA TRP A 166 4.52 -1.17 12.29
C TRP A 166 3.55 -0.96 13.46
N GLU A 167 4.03 -0.99 14.71
CA GLU A 167 3.28 -0.62 15.92
C GLU A 167 3.08 0.91 16.01
N SER A 168 2.48 1.47 14.97
CA SER A 168 2.17 2.89 14.80
C SER A 168 0.90 3.05 13.96
N PRO A 169 -0.01 3.99 14.28
CA PRO A 169 -1.23 4.16 13.50
C PRO A 169 -0.95 4.70 12.11
N VAL A 170 -1.77 4.31 11.13
CA VAL A 170 -1.75 4.96 9.82
C VAL A 170 -2.40 6.33 9.94
N VAL A 171 -1.66 7.39 9.66
CA VAL A 171 -2.15 8.78 9.73
C VAL A 171 -2.49 9.34 8.36
N LYS A 172 -1.95 8.72 7.30
CA LYS A 172 -2.20 9.12 5.92
C LYS A 172 -2.21 7.93 4.97
N VAL A 173 -3.12 7.96 4.01
CA VAL A 173 -3.15 7.06 2.86
C VAL A 173 -2.81 7.86 1.60
N ILE A 174 -1.97 7.29 0.73
CA ILE A 174 -1.66 7.85 -0.59
C ILE A 174 -2.16 6.84 -1.62
N LEU A 175 -3.15 7.22 -2.42
CA LEU A 175 -3.71 6.38 -3.48
C LEU A 175 -3.23 6.89 -4.84
N TYR A 176 -2.51 6.07 -5.59
CA TYR A 176 -1.93 6.48 -6.87
C TYR A 176 -2.89 6.16 -8.01
N ASP A 177 -2.88 6.93 -9.09
CA ASP A 177 -3.57 6.58 -10.34
C ASP A 177 -2.85 5.47 -11.13
N GLU A 178 -1.76 4.95 -10.56
CA GLU A 178 -0.97 3.81 -11.04
C GLU A 178 -1.54 2.49 -10.51
N ASP A 179 -1.58 1.47 -11.37
CA ASP A 179 -1.88 0.09 -10.98
C ASP A 179 -0.75 -0.89 -11.28
N LEU A 180 -0.99 -2.17 -11.02
CA LEU A 180 -0.01 -3.24 -11.23
C LEU A 180 0.51 -3.31 -12.67
N GLU A 181 -0.32 -3.05 -13.68
CA GLU A 181 0.10 -3.11 -15.09
C GLU A 181 1.09 -1.98 -15.40
N ASP A 182 0.83 -0.78 -14.89
CA ASP A 182 1.73 0.37 -15.01
C ASP A 182 3.07 0.11 -14.30
N ILE A 183 3.02 -0.45 -13.07
CA ILE A 183 4.21 -0.82 -12.29
C ILE A 183 5.09 -1.81 -13.07
N TRP A 184 4.51 -2.77 -13.79
CA TRP A 184 5.28 -3.69 -14.62
C TRP A 184 5.92 -3.02 -15.82
N GLN A 185 5.22 -2.12 -16.50
CA GLN A 185 5.76 -1.42 -17.67
C GLN A 185 6.90 -0.46 -17.32
N SER A 186 6.91 0.09 -16.10
CA SER A 186 7.95 1.03 -15.65
C SER A 186 9.31 0.38 -15.33
N GLU A 187 9.35 -0.94 -15.18
CA GLU A 187 10.56 -1.69 -14.80
C GLU A 187 11.22 -2.46 -15.96
N GLU A 188 10.64 -2.39 -17.16
CA GLU A 188 11.21 -2.94 -18.42
C GLU A 188 12.04 -1.92 -19.18
#